data_AF-A0A6I4XJX6-F1
#
_entry.id   AF-A0A6I4XJX6-F1
#
_cell.length_a   1.000
_cell.length_b   1.000
_cell.length_c   1.000
_cell.angle_alpha   90.00
_cell.angle_beta   90.00
_cell.angle_gamma   90.00
#
_symmetry.space_group_name_H-M   'P 1'
#
loop_
_entity.id
_entity.type
_entity.pdbx_description
1 polymer ?
#
loop_
_entity_poly.entity_id
_entity_poly.type
_entity_poly.pdbx_seq_one_letter_code
_entity_poly.pdbx_strand_id
1 'polypeptide(L)'
;EDVDNVITAGRYINLANLGSASLFGAIVTALLSVEIYRFFIEKDIMIKMPDGVPPEVSNSFIALIPGAVILLLFWVIRHVIGFDLNGFLSTLLMPLKGILAGNSLFGGLLTVFLICFFWVLGIHGPAIMGPVIRPFWDMSIAENLEAFTNGANVHQ
;
A
#
# COMPACT_ATOMS: atom_id res chain seq x y z
N GLU A 1 33.81 10.48 1.88
CA GLU A 1 34.61 9.59 1.02
C GLU A 1 34.30 8.16 1.42
N ASP A 2 33.99 7.30 0.45
CA ASP A 2 33.93 5.86 0.69
C ASP A 2 35.34 5.34 0.93
N VAL A 3 35.52 4.53 1.98
CA VAL A 3 36.82 3.95 2.36
C VAL A 3 36.87 2.53 1.84
N ASP A 4 37.92 2.19 1.08
CA ASP A 4 38.09 0.84 0.53
C ASP A 4 38.07 -0.23 1.64
N ASN A 5 37.24 -1.26 1.44
CA ASN A 5 36.95 -2.36 2.38
C ASN A 5 36.10 -2.01 3.61
N VAL A 6 35.51 -0.82 3.67
CA VAL A 6 34.40 -0.52 4.57
C VAL A 6 33.12 -0.58 3.76
N ILE A 7 32.20 -1.49 4.11
CA ILE A 7 30.85 -1.44 3.54
C ILE A 7 30.28 -0.10 3.96
N THR A 8 30.16 0.84 3.01
CA THR A 8 29.46 2.10 3.19
C THR A 8 28.12 1.77 3.82
N ALA A 9 27.91 2.18 5.06
CA ALA A 9 26.64 2.00 5.75
C ALA A 9 25.58 2.86 5.01
N GLY A 10 25.08 2.33 3.91
CA GLY A 10 24.09 2.92 3.03
C GLY A 10 22.71 2.32 3.27
N ARG A 11 21.71 2.92 2.64
CA ARG A 11 20.32 2.43 2.70
C ARG A 11 20.25 1.11 1.92
N TYR A 12 20.23 -0.03 2.64
CA TYR A 12 20.05 -1.37 2.05
C TYR A 12 18.63 -1.60 1.49
N ILE A 13 17.70 -0.69 1.80
CA ILE A 13 16.34 -0.68 1.26
C ILE A 13 16.21 0.57 0.38
N ASN A 14 15.72 0.39 -0.84
CA ASN A 14 15.35 1.52 -1.68
C ASN A 14 14.11 2.21 -1.08
N LEU A 15 14.30 3.36 -0.45
CA LEU A 15 13.21 4.11 0.17
C LEU A 15 12.18 4.66 -0.83
N ALA A 16 12.50 4.72 -2.12
CA ALA A 16 11.48 5.01 -3.14
C ALA A 16 10.39 3.92 -3.14
N ASN A 17 10.74 2.67 -2.83
CA ASN A 17 9.80 1.56 -2.71
C ASN A 17 8.95 1.63 -1.44
N LEU A 18 9.28 2.51 -0.50
CA LEU A 18 8.46 2.79 0.70
C LEU A 18 7.63 4.07 0.53
N GLY A 19 7.74 4.74 -0.62
CA GLY A 19 7.04 5.98 -0.94
C GLY A 19 5.73 5.75 -1.71
N SER A 20 5.20 6.84 -2.27
CA SER A 20 3.93 6.85 -3.00
C SER A 20 3.88 5.89 -4.19
N ALA A 21 5.04 5.63 -4.81
CA ALA A 21 5.19 4.67 -5.91
C ALA A 21 4.65 3.28 -5.55
N SER A 22 4.70 2.89 -4.27
CA SER A 22 4.29 1.55 -3.84
C SER A 22 2.91 1.45 -3.17
N LEU A 23 2.13 2.53 -3.13
CA LEU A 23 0.86 2.58 -2.38
C LEU A 23 -0.18 1.55 -2.84
N PHE A 24 -0.36 1.33 -4.14
CA PHE A 24 -1.34 0.34 -4.63
C PHE A 24 -0.99 -1.08 -4.21
N GLY A 25 0.29 -1.45 -4.35
CA GLY A 25 0.80 -2.72 -3.85
C GLY A 25 0.62 -2.83 -2.34
N ALA A 26 0.92 -1.79 -1.57
CA ALA A 26 0.73 -1.78 -0.13
C ALA A 26 -0.74 -2.03 0.27
N ILE A 27 -1.70 -1.39 -0.39
CA ILE A 27 -3.13 -1.58 -0.10
C ILE A 27 -3.56 -3.02 -0.38
N VAL A 28 -3.24 -3.56 -1.56
CA VAL A 28 -3.64 -4.92 -1.95
C VAL A 28 -2.97 -5.97 -1.06
N THR A 29 -1.66 -5.82 -0.83
CA THR A 29 -0.91 -6.75 0.04
C THR A 29 -1.45 -6.72 1.48
N ALA A 30 -1.81 -5.55 2.01
CA ALA A 30 -2.41 -5.43 3.34
C ALA A 30 -3.78 -6.12 3.42
N LEU A 31 -4.67 -5.87 2.45
CA LEU A 31 -6.00 -6.51 2.41
C LEU A 31 -5.87 -8.04 2.32
N LEU A 32 -5.03 -8.54 1.42
CA LEU A 32 -4.80 -9.98 1.28
C LEU A 32 -4.19 -10.58 2.54
N SER A 33 -3.20 -9.91 3.16
CA SER A 33 -2.56 -10.39 4.39
C SER A 33 -3.57 -10.49 5.54
N VAL A 34 -4.42 -9.48 5.71
CA VAL A 34 -5.46 -9.48 6.75
C VAL A 34 -6.50 -10.56 6.48
N GLU A 35 -6.93 -10.74 5.23
CA GLU A 35 -7.92 -11.75 4.88
C GLU A 35 -7.38 -13.18 5.06
N ILE A 36 -6.13 -13.43 4.66
CA ILE A 36 -5.44 -14.70 4.92
C ILE A 36 -5.34 -14.92 6.43
N TYR A 37 -4.88 -13.92 7.17
CA TYR A 37 -4.79 -14.03 8.62
C TYR A 37 -6.14 -14.38 9.25
N ARG A 38 -7.21 -13.65 8.90
CA ARG A 38 -8.58 -13.91 9.39
C ARG A 38 -9.04 -15.32 9.06
N PHE A 39 -8.79 -15.79 7.84
CA PHE A 39 -9.16 -17.14 7.41
C PHE A 39 -8.52 -18.23 8.29
N PHE A 40 -7.24 -18.09 8.64
CA PHE A 40 -6.57 -19.07 9.51
C PHE A 40 -7.15 -19.08 10.93
N ILE A 41 -7.50 -17.90 11.46
CA ILE A 41 -8.14 -17.78 12.78
C ILE A 41 -9.55 -18.38 12.77
N GLU A 42 -10.38 -18.05 11.77
CA GLU A 42 -11.75 -18.57 11.65
C GLU A 42 -11.79 -20.09 11.44
N LYS A 43 -10.75 -20.65 10.82
CA LYS A 43 -10.62 -22.10 10.59
C LYS A 43 -9.88 -22.83 11.71
N ASP A 44 -9.49 -22.13 12.78
CA ASP A 44 -8.75 -22.72 13.91
C ASP A 44 -7.45 -23.42 13.47
N ILE A 45 -6.82 -22.92 12.40
CA ILE A 45 -5.54 -23.40 11.86
C ILE A 45 -4.42 -22.63 12.58
N MET A 46 -4.28 -22.90 13.88
CA MET A 46 -3.37 -22.19 14.75
C MET A 46 -2.68 -23.12 15.74
N ILE A 47 -1.54 -22.68 16.27
CA ILE A 47 -0.82 -23.43 17.32
C ILE A 47 -1.53 -23.14 18.64
N LYS A 48 -2.18 -24.16 19.20
CA LYS A 48 -2.90 -24.06 20.47
C LYS A 48 -1.93 -24.22 21.63
N MET A 49 -2.04 -23.31 22.60
CA MET A 49 -1.27 -23.36 23.83
C MET A 49 -2.08 -23.97 24.98
N PRO A 50 -1.43 -24.67 25.94
CA PRO A 50 -2.08 -25.13 27.17
C PRO A 50 -2.56 -23.98 28.06
N ASP A 51 -3.51 -24.27 28.94
CA ASP A 51 -4.15 -23.29 29.86
C ASP A 51 -3.17 -22.58 30.82
N GLY A 52 -1.96 -23.11 31.00
CA GLY A 52 -0.92 -22.51 31.84
C GLY A 52 -0.08 -21.42 31.16
N VAL A 53 -0.29 -21.15 29.86
CA VAL A 53 0.54 -20.21 29.09
C VAL A 53 -0.07 -18.80 29.11
N PRO A 54 0.72 -17.75 29.41
CA PRO A 54 0.24 -16.37 29.36
C PRO A 54 -0.37 -15.98 28.00
N PRO A 55 -1.42 -15.13 27.97
CA PRO A 55 -2.11 -14.75 26.73
C PRO A 55 -1.17 -14.18 25.65
N GLU A 56 -0.20 -13.36 26.03
CA GLU A 56 0.73 -12.73 25.08
C GLU A 56 1.61 -13.75 24.33
N VAL A 57 2.01 -14.82 25.02
CA VAL A 57 2.77 -15.90 24.41
C VAL A 57 1.86 -16.70 23.48
N SER A 58 0.63 -17.01 23.92
CA SER A 58 -0.37 -17.68 23.08
C SER A 58 -0.64 -16.92 21.78
N ASN A 59 -0.87 -15.61 21.86
CA ASN A 59 -1.14 -14.75 20.70
C ASN A 59 0.00 -14.77 19.67
N SER A 60 1.25 -14.78 20.12
CA SER A 60 2.41 -14.82 19.23
C SER A 60 2.49 -16.13 18.44
N PHE A 61 2.14 -17.26 19.06
CA PHE A 61 2.14 -18.58 18.40
C PHE A 61 0.91 -18.81 17.51
N ILE A 62 -0.24 -18.25 17.90
CA ILE A 62 -1.44 -18.23 17.05
C ILE A 62 -1.13 -17.50 15.72
N ALA A 63 -0.37 -16.40 15.79
CA ALA A 63 0.03 -15.62 14.62
C ALA A 63 1.11 -16.31 13.74
N LEU A 64 1.80 -17.34 14.25
CA LEU A 64 3.00 -17.89 13.61
C LEU A 64 2.70 -18.55 12.26
N ILE A 65 1.71 -19.44 12.21
CA ILE A 65 1.31 -20.14 10.98
C ILE A 65 0.78 -19.14 9.93
N PRO A 66 -0.22 -18.29 10.23
CA PRO A 66 -0.71 -17.34 9.23
C PRO A 66 0.39 -16.37 8.77
N GLY A 67 1.24 -15.89 9.68
CA GLY A 67 2.38 -15.04 9.33
C GLY A 67 3.36 -15.72 8.37
N ALA A 68 3.74 -16.98 8.65
CA ALA A 68 4.62 -17.75 7.78
C ALA A 68 4.01 -17.95 6.38
N VAL A 69 2.72 -18.26 6.30
CA VAL A 69 2.02 -18.44 5.02
C VAL A 69 1.98 -17.14 4.22
N ILE A 70 1.68 -16.01 4.85
CA ILE A 70 1.67 -14.69 4.20
C ILE A 70 3.07 -14.35 3.65
N LEU A 71 4.11 -14.53 4.48
CA LEU A 71 5.50 -14.28 4.07
C LEU A 71 5.90 -15.16 2.89
N LEU A 72 5.63 -16.47 2.96
CA LEU A 72 5.95 -17.41 1.90
C LEU A 72 5.18 -17.10 0.62
N LEU A 73 3.90 -16.74 0.72
CA LEU A 73 3.08 -16.38 -0.43
C LEU A 73 3.68 -15.20 -1.20
N PHE A 74 3.95 -14.08 -0.52
CA PHE A 74 4.51 -12.91 -1.19
C PHE A 74 5.97 -13.11 -1.62
N TRP A 75 6.75 -13.89 -0.88
CA TRP A 75 8.09 -14.28 -1.29
C TRP A 75 8.07 -15.11 -2.58
N VAL A 76 7.19 -16.11 -2.69
CA VAL A 76 7.01 -16.91 -3.91
C VAL A 76 6.59 -16.02 -5.07
N ILE A 77 5.59 -15.15 -4.89
CA ILE A 77 5.12 -14.23 -5.94
C ILE A 77 6.27 -13.34 -6.43
N ARG A 78 7.05 -12.74 -5.52
CA ARG A 78 8.08 -11.76 -5.87
C ARG A 78 9.36 -12.38 -6.43
N HIS A 79 9.83 -13.48 -5.83
CA HIS A 79 11.16 -14.04 -6.10
C HIS A 79 11.13 -15.33 -6.93
N VAL A 80 10.13 -16.20 -6.76
CA VAL A 80 10.04 -17.46 -7.51
C VAL A 80 9.34 -17.25 -8.84
N ILE A 81 8.18 -16.57 -8.81
CA ILE A 81 7.41 -16.24 -10.02
C ILE A 81 8.04 -15.02 -10.72
N GLY A 82 8.72 -14.14 -9.98
CA GLY A 82 9.30 -12.91 -10.52
C GLY A 82 8.23 -11.86 -10.85
N PHE A 83 7.03 -11.97 -10.27
CA PHE A 83 5.94 -11.05 -10.56
C PHE A 83 6.07 -9.76 -9.76
N ASP A 84 6.14 -8.63 -10.45
CA ASP A 84 6.07 -7.31 -9.85
C ASP A 84 4.61 -6.89 -9.66
N LEU A 85 4.04 -7.27 -8.50
CA LEU A 85 2.69 -6.88 -8.12
C LEU A 85 2.50 -5.36 -8.13
N ASN A 86 3.54 -4.60 -7.76
CA ASN A 86 3.44 -3.16 -7.65
C ASN A 86 3.38 -2.49 -9.03
N GLY A 87 4.31 -2.86 -9.92
CA GLY A 87 4.31 -2.42 -11.31
C GLY A 87 3.06 -2.83 -12.07
N PHE A 88 2.57 -4.06 -11.84
CA PHE A 88 1.31 -4.54 -12.41
C PHE A 88 0.11 -3.68 -11.96
N LEU A 89 -0.06 -3.47 -10.65
CA LEU A 89 -1.17 -2.68 -10.13
C LEU A 89 -1.08 -1.22 -10.58
N SER A 90 0.12 -0.65 -10.61
CA SER A 90 0.36 0.69 -11.14
C SER A 90 -0.08 0.79 -12.60
N THR A 91 0.32 -0.16 -13.45
CA THR A 91 -0.09 -0.20 -14.87
C THR A 91 -1.60 -0.34 -15.02
N LEU A 92 -2.22 -1.20 -14.21
CA LEU A 92 -3.65 -1.46 -14.25
C LEU A 92 -4.49 -0.26 -13.79
N LEU A 93 -4.02 0.47 -12.77
CA LEU A 93 -4.78 1.53 -12.10
C LEU A 93 -4.46 2.95 -12.59
N MET A 94 -3.31 3.18 -13.22
CA MET A 94 -2.95 4.48 -13.79
C MET A 94 -3.97 5.06 -14.78
N PRO A 95 -4.67 4.27 -15.64
CA PRO A 95 -5.75 4.81 -16.48
C PRO A 95 -6.87 5.47 -15.66
N LEU A 96 -7.14 4.99 -14.44
CA LEU A 96 -8.13 5.60 -13.54
C LEU A 96 -7.64 6.94 -12.99
N LYS A 97 -6.32 7.18 -12.87
CA LYS A 97 -5.75 8.49 -12.49
C LYS A 97 -6.28 9.59 -13.42
N GLY A 98 -6.39 9.33 -14.72
CA GLY A 98 -6.86 10.35 -15.68
C GLY A 98 -8.36 10.67 -15.60
N ILE A 99 -9.17 9.68 -15.23
CA ILE A 99 -10.65 9.78 -15.19
C ILE A 99 -11.13 10.25 -13.83
N LEU A 100 -10.51 9.76 -12.75
CA LEU A 100 -10.96 9.98 -11.38
C LEU A 100 -10.03 10.93 -10.61
N ALA A 101 -8.72 10.94 -10.89
CA ALA A 101 -7.79 11.80 -10.17
C ALA A 101 -7.55 13.13 -10.91
N GLY A 102 -7.21 14.17 -10.15
CA GLY A 102 -7.20 15.57 -10.57
C GLY A 102 -6.11 15.99 -11.58
N ASN A 103 -5.43 15.05 -12.26
CA ASN A 103 -4.49 15.40 -13.33
C ASN A 103 -5.20 15.79 -14.65
N SER A 104 -6.53 15.74 -14.69
CA SER A 104 -7.36 16.34 -15.74
C SER A 104 -8.47 17.21 -15.12
N LEU A 105 -8.89 18.26 -15.82
CA LEU A 105 -9.99 19.12 -15.37
C LEU A 105 -11.27 18.29 -15.15
N PHE A 106 -11.57 17.37 -16.07
CA PHE A 106 -12.71 16.49 -15.95
C PHE A 106 -12.62 15.59 -14.73
N GLY A 107 -11.47 14.95 -14.48
CA GLY A 107 -11.29 14.07 -13.33
C GLY A 107 -11.37 14.79 -11.99
N GLY A 108 -10.82 16.01 -11.91
CA GLY A 108 -10.97 16.89 -10.75
C GLY A 108 -12.43 17.24 -10.48
N LEU A 109 -13.15 17.71 -11.49
CA LEU A 109 -14.57 18.05 -11.38
C LEU A 109 -15.44 16.85 -11.04
N LEU A 110 -15.17 15.68 -11.65
CA LEU A 110 -15.89 14.44 -11.38
C LEU A 110 -15.70 14.02 -9.91
N THR A 111 -14.47 14.07 -9.39
CA THR A 111 -14.21 13.75 -7.97
C THR A 111 -14.95 14.71 -7.03
N VAL A 112 -14.89 16.01 -7.27
CA VAL A 112 -15.62 16.99 -6.44
C VAL A 112 -17.13 16.79 -6.54
N PHE A 113 -17.64 16.53 -7.74
CA PHE A 113 -19.05 16.21 -7.95
C PHE A 113 -19.48 14.98 -7.15
N LEU A 114 -18.72 13.88 -7.20
CA LEU A 114 -19.03 12.65 -6.43
C LEU A 114 -18.99 12.91 -4.92
N ILE A 115 -18.03 13.69 -4.43
CA ILE A 115 -17.97 14.10 -3.03
C ILE A 115 -19.24 14.86 -2.63
N CYS A 116 -19.62 15.88 -3.39
CA CYS A 116 -20.83 16.66 -3.14
C CYS A 116 -22.11 15.81 -3.26
N PHE A 117 -22.15 14.89 -4.21
CA PHE A 117 -23.27 13.97 -4.40
C PHE A 117 -23.50 13.10 -3.17
N PHE A 118 -22.44 12.53 -2.58
CA PHE A 118 -22.56 11.78 -1.33
C PHE A 118 -23.04 12.67 -0.16
N TRP A 119 -22.58 13.92 -0.09
CA TRP A 119 -23.06 14.87 0.93
C TRP A 119 -24.55 15.18 0.82
N VAL A 120 -25.10 15.29 -0.40
CA VAL A 120 -26.55 15.46 -0.62
C VAL A 120 -27.33 14.26 -0.06
N LEU A 121 -26.76 13.07 -0.10
CA LEU A 121 -27.34 11.86 0.49
C LEU A 121 -27.08 11.74 2.01
N GLY A 122 -26.46 12.75 2.64
CA GLY A 122 -26.10 12.74 4.06
C GLY A 122 -24.89 11.86 4.39
N ILE A 123 -24.14 11.40 3.39
CA ILE A 123 -22.95 10.57 3.55
C ILE A 123 -21.70 11.46 3.46
N HIS A 124 -20.73 11.26 4.35
CA HIS A 124 -19.50 12.05 4.35
C HIS A 124 -18.65 11.75 3.10
N GLY A 125 -18.87 12.50 2.01
CA GLY A 125 -18.30 12.25 0.70
C GLY A 125 -16.78 12.05 0.67
N PRO A 126 -15.97 12.87 1.38
CA PRO A 126 -14.52 12.66 1.45
C PRO A 126 -14.12 11.35 2.12
N ALA A 127 -14.94 10.80 3.03
CA ALA A 127 -14.65 9.52 3.67
C ALA A 127 -14.93 8.34 2.73
N ILE A 128 -15.92 8.48 1.84
CA ILE A 128 -16.22 7.48 0.81
C ILE A 128 -15.20 7.53 -0.33
N MET A 129 -14.90 8.74 -0.82
CA MET A 129 -13.99 8.92 -1.95
C MET A 129 -12.51 8.82 -1.56
N GLY A 130 -12.17 9.11 -0.31
CA GLY A 130 -10.79 9.12 0.19
C GLY A 130 -10.01 7.83 -0.10
N PRO A 131 -10.52 6.63 0.29
CA PRO A 131 -9.83 5.36 0.02
C PRO A 131 -9.55 5.10 -1.48
N VAL A 132 -10.36 5.66 -2.37
CA VAL A 132 -10.24 5.48 -3.82
C VAL A 132 -9.29 6.50 -4.44
N ILE A 133 -9.44 7.78 -4.09
CA ILE A 133 -8.74 8.89 -4.77
C ILE A 133 -7.38 9.20 -4.14
N ARG A 134 -7.24 9.04 -2.83
CA ARG A 134 -6.05 9.47 -2.10
C ARG A 134 -4.75 8.81 -2.57
N PRO A 135 -4.70 7.51 -2.92
CA PRO A 135 -3.48 6.91 -3.47
C PRO A 135 -2.98 7.63 -4.73
N PHE A 136 -3.88 8.13 -5.58
CA PHE A 136 -3.51 8.91 -6.76
C PHE A 136 -3.02 10.31 -6.40
N TRP A 137 -3.66 10.98 -5.44
CA TRP A 137 -3.23 12.30 -4.98
C TRP A 137 -1.87 12.26 -4.29
N ASP A 138 -1.63 11.29 -3.42
CA ASP A 138 -0.34 11.15 -2.73
C ASP A 138 0.80 10.86 -3.73
N MET A 139 0.50 10.15 -4.82
CA MET A 139 1.43 9.98 -5.94
C MET A 139 1.73 11.30 -6.66
N SER A 140 0.70 12.06 -7.06
CA SER A 140 0.89 13.38 -7.69
C SER A 140 1.59 14.39 -6.77
N ILE A 141 1.30 14.37 -5.46
CA ILE A 141 1.97 15.23 -4.47
C ILE A 141 3.46 14.89 -4.38
N ALA A 142 3.81 13.60 -4.39
CA ALA A 142 5.21 13.17 -4.39
C ALA A 142 5.93 13.57 -5.69
N GLU A 143 5.28 13.41 -6.85
CA GLU A 143 5.80 13.86 -8.15
C GLU A 143 6.10 15.38 -8.13
N ASN A 144 5.17 16.18 -7.60
CA ASN A 144 5.34 17.63 -7.48
C ASN A 144 6.44 18.01 -6.48
N LEU A 145 6.55 17.29 -5.36
CA LEU A 145 7.60 17.51 -4.37
C LEU A 145 8.98 17.26 -4.97
N GLU A 146 9.14 16.15 -5.70
CA GLU A 146 10.40 15.83 -6.40
C GLU A 146 10.77 16.92 -7.41
N ALA A 147 9.82 17.32 -8.26
CA ALA A 147 10.01 18.40 -9.23
C ALA A 147 10.45 19.71 -8.54
N PHE A 148 9.76 20.09 -7.46
CA PHE A 148 10.10 21.29 -6.68
C PHE A 148 11.51 21.20 -6.08
N THR A 149 11.88 20.06 -5.49
CA THR A 149 13.24 19.88 -4.92
C THR A 149 14.34 19.92 -5.96
N ASN A 150 14.04 19.55 -7.21
CA ASN A 150 14.96 19.60 -8.34
C ASN A 150 15.01 21.00 -9.01
N GLY A 151 14.38 22.01 -8.42
CA GLY A 151 14.37 23.38 -8.93
C GLY A 151 13.49 23.59 -10.16
N ALA A 152 12.64 22.61 -10.51
CA ALA A 152 11.65 22.79 -11.56
C ALA A 152 10.57 23.78 -11.08
N ASN A 153 10.11 24.65 -11.99
CA ASN A 153 9.01 25.55 -11.70
C ASN A 153 7.71 24.74 -11.66
N VAL A 154 7.06 24.67 -10.51
CA VAL A 154 5.81 23.91 -10.26
C VAL A 154 4.62 24.41 -11.09
N HIS A 155 4.79 25.52 -11.83
CA HIS A 155 3.80 26.08 -12.76
C HIS A 155 3.95 25.63 -14.22
N GLN A 156 5.03 24.92 -14.58
CA GLN A 156 5.25 24.34 -15.91
C GLN A 156 5.10 22.82 -15.87
#